data_AF-A0A699S7N0-F1
#
_entry.id   AF-A0A699S7N0-F1
#
_cell.length_a   1.000
_cell.length_b   1.000
_cell.length_c   1.000
_cell.angle_alpha   90.00
_cell.angle_beta   90.00
_cell.angle_gamma   90.00
#
_symmetry.space_group_name_H-M   'P 1'
#
loop_
_entity.id
_entity.type
_entity.pdbx_description
1 polymer ?
#
loop_
_entity_poly.entity_id
_entity_poly.type
_entity_poly.pdbx_seq_one_letter_code
_entity_poly.pdbx_strand_id
1 'polypeptide(L)'
;MEEDFEPVVQHQRRVNPKIYDVIKQEVLKLLDAGLIYPISDSPWVIPVHCVPKKGGFIVVENEDNELILTRLVMGWHVCIDYHKLNEATHKDHFPLPFMDQMLERLARNQY
;
A
#
# COMPACT_ATOMS: atom_id res chain seq x y z
N MET A 1 -10.19 17.77 9.60
CA MET A 1 -10.07 18.17 8.18
C MET A 1 -10.15 19.67 8.17
N GLU A 2 -9.44 20.36 7.28
CA GLU A 2 -9.68 21.79 7.11
C GLU A 2 -11.16 22.00 6.77
N GLU A 3 -11.80 22.99 7.41
CA GLU A 3 -13.25 23.22 7.28
C GLU A 3 -13.66 23.56 5.83
N ASP A 4 -12.70 24.00 5.02
CA ASP A 4 -12.90 24.41 3.62
C ASP A 4 -12.63 23.31 2.59
N PHE A 5 -12.29 22.07 3.01
CA PHE A 5 -11.91 21.03 2.05
C PHE A 5 -13.12 20.21 1.57
N GLU A 6 -13.41 20.30 0.27
CA GLU A 6 -14.50 19.54 -0.37
C GLU A 6 -14.12 18.07 -0.62
N PRO A 7 -15.05 17.12 -0.41
CA PRO A 7 -14.79 15.71 -0.66
C PRO A 7 -14.54 15.42 -2.14
N VAL A 8 -13.51 14.61 -2.41
CA VAL A 8 -13.11 14.27 -3.77
C VAL A 8 -13.46 12.83 -4.11
N VAL A 9 -14.24 12.67 -5.19
CA VAL A 9 -14.49 11.38 -5.84
C VAL A 9 -13.43 11.16 -6.91
N GLN A 10 -12.46 10.28 -6.64
CA GLN A 10 -11.45 9.89 -7.62
C GLN A 10 -11.89 8.65 -8.39
N HIS A 11 -11.80 8.70 -9.71
CA HIS A 11 -12.08 7.53 -10.55
C HIS A 11 -10.97 6.48 -10.40
N GLN A 12 -11.38 5.21 -10.35
CA GLN A 12 -10.47 4.08 -10.32
C GLN A 12 -9.62 4.03 -11.61
N ARG A 13 -8.30 3.84 -11.47
CA ARG A 13 -7.44 3.72 -12.66
C ARG A 13 -7.68 2.39 -13.37
N ARG A 14 -7.48 2.37 -14.69
CA ARG A 14 -7.56 1.14 -15.49
C ARG A 14 -6.51 0.15 -15.01
N VAL A 15 -6.94 -1.07 -14.70
CA VAL A 15 -6.09 -2.18 -14.26
C VAL A 15 -6.23 -3.36 -15.20
N ASN A 16 -5.18 -4.18 -15.31
CA ASN A 16 -5.23 -5.43 -16.05
C ASN A 16 -6.24 -6.39 -15.36
N PRO A 17 -7.09 -7.11 -16.11
CA PRO A 17 -8.04 -8.07 -15.54
C PRO A 17 -7.42 -9.06 -14.53
N LYS A 18 -6.21 -9.57 -14.79
CA LYS A 18 -5.52 -10.48 -13.85
C LYS A 18 -5.24 -9.82 -12.49
N ILE A 19 -4.92 -8.52 -12.51
CA ILE A 19 -4.65 -7.75 -11.30
C ILE A 19 -5.96 -7.41 -10.60
N TYR A 20 -7.03 -7.15 -11.36
CA TYR A 20 -8.36 -6.91 -10.81
C TYR A 20 -8.84 -8.10 -9.97
N ASP A 21 -8.65 -9.33 -10.47
CA ASP A 21 -9.00 -10.54 -9.72
C ASP A 21 -8.24 -10.64 -8.39
N VAL A 22 -6.95 -10.29 -8.39
CA VAL A 22 -6.14 -10.24 -7.17
C VAL A 22 -6.66 -9.19 -6.18
N ILE A 23 -6.99 -7.98 -6.65
CA ILE A 23 -7.58 -6.92 -5.82
C ILE A 23 -8.88 -7.43 -5.19
N LYS A 24 -9.76 -8.03 -5.99
CA LYS A 24 -11.05 -8.54 -5.52
C LYS A 24 -10.89 -9.59 -4.42
N GLN A 25 -9.97 -10.54 -4.60
CA GLN A 25 -9.70 -11.57 -3.59
C GLN A 25 -9.18 -10.97 -2.28
N GLU A 26 -8.31 -9.96 -2.35
CA GLU A 26 -7.78 -9.33 -1.15
C GLU A 26 -8.84 -8.49 -0.42
N VAL A 27 -9.69 -7.76 -1.16
CA VAL A 27 -10.81 -7.00 -0.59
C VAL A 27 -11.79 -7.94 0.14
N LEU A 28 -12.09 -9.10 -0.44
CA LEU A 28 -12.94 -10.11 0.22
C LEU A 28 -12.31 -10.61 1.53
N LYS A 29 -11.00 -10.90 1.56
CA LYS A 29 -10.32 -11.29 2.81
C LYS A 29 -10.39 -10.19 3.88
N LEU A 30 -10.25 -8.92 3.49
CA LEU A 30 -10.33 -7.80 4.43
C LEU A 30 -11.76 -7.61 4.97
N LEU A 31 -12.78 -7.85 4.13
CA LEU A 31 -14.18 -7.89 4.54
C LEU A 31 -14.43 -9.02 5.53
N ASP A 32 -13.97 -10.24 5.21
CA ASP A 32 -14.12 -11.42 6.08
C ASP A 32 -13.40 -11.25 7.42
N ALA A 33 -12.26 -10.57 7.43
CA ALA A 33 -11.52 -10.22 8.65
C ALA A 33 -12.18 -9.08 9.46
N GLY A 34 -13.20 -8.42 8.92
CA GLY A 34 -13.87 -7.28 9.56
C GLY A 34 -13.04 -6.00 9.61
N LEU A 35 -11.98 -5.90 8.80
CA LEU A 35 -11.13 -4.70 8.72
C LEU A 35 -11.77 -3.59 7.88
N ILE A 36 -12.63 -3.96 6.94
CA ILE A 36 -13.41 -3.05 6.10
C ILE A 36 -14.88 -3.47 6.07
N TYR A 37 -15.76 -2.57 5.66
CA TYR A 37 -17.19 -2.80 5.49
C TYR A 37 -17.71 -2.11 4.24
N PRO A 38 -18.82 -2.59 3.64
CA PRO A 38 -19.40 -1.94 2.46
C PRO A 38 -20.07 -0.63 2.84
N ILE A 39 -19.83 0.42 2.05
CA ILE A 39 -20.47 1.74 2.16
C ILE A 39 -20.91 2.18 0.76
N SER A 40 -22.12 2.73 0.63
CA SER A 40 -22.71 3.11 -0.65
C SER A 40 -22.71 4.62 -0.92
N ASP A 41 -22.69 5.42 0.14
CA ASP A 41 -22.97 6.85 0.16
C ASP A 41 -21.76 7.70 0.56
N SER A 42 -20.55 7.14 0.48
CA SER A 42 -19.34 7.89 0.83
C SER A 42 -19.09 9.01 -0.19
N PRO A 43 -18.99 10.29 0.25
CA PRO A 43 -18.67 11.39 -0.65
C PRO A 43 -17.20 11.35 -1.12
N TRP A 44 -16.37 10.55 -0.43
CA TRP A 44 -14.99 10.28 -0.79
C TRP A 44 -14.86 8.97 -1.55
N VAL A 45 -14.11 8.99 -2.65
CA VAL A 45 -13.68 7.78 -3.35
C VAL A 45 -12.20 7.91 -3.66
N ILE A 46 -11.44 6.88 -3.31
CA ILE A 46 -9.99 6.86 -3.42
C ILE A 46 -9.59 5.66 -4.26
N PRO A 47 -8.68 5.80 -5.25
CA PRO A 47 -8.36 4.71 -6.14
C PRO A 47 -7.45 3.69 -5.45
N VAL A 48 -7.62 2.43 -5.84
CA VAL A 48 -6.85 1.29 -5.36
C VAL A 48 -5.79 0.93 -6.39
N HIS A 49 -4.57 0.67 -5.92
CA HIS A 49 -3.43 0.27 -6.71
C HIS A 49 -2.87 -1.07 -6.25
N CYS A 50 -2.52 -1.93 -7.19
CA CYS A 50 -1.83 -3.17 -6.89
C CYS A 50 -0.35 -3.05 -7.23
N VAL A 51 0.51 -3.37 -6.28
CA VAL A 51 1.96 -3.33 -6.43
C VAL A 51 2.51 -4.75 -6.28
N PRO A 52 3.26 -5.28 -7.26
CA PRO A 52 3.90 -6.58 -7.12
C PRO A 52 4.99 -6.51 -6.04
N LYS A 53 4.98 -7.45 -5.10
CA LYS A 53 6.11 -7.65 -4.18
C LYS A 53 7.34 -8.04 -5.00
N LYS A 54 8.44 -7.32 -4.77
CA LYS A 54 9.73 -7.68 -5.35
C LYS A 54 10.16 -9.03 -4.76
N GLY A 55 10.16 -10.07 -5.59
CA GLY A 55 10.80 -11.34 -5.27
C GLY A 55 12.29 -11.32 -5.61
N GLY A 56 12.91 -12.50 -5.47
CA GLY A 56 14.22 -12.77 -6.04
C GLY A 56 14.21 -12.73 -7.57
N PHE A 57 15.41 -12.76 -8.16
CA PHE A 57 15.57 -12.97 -9.58
C PHE A 57 15.83 -14.44 -9.85
N ILE A 58 15.24 -14.96 -10.91
CA ILE A 58 15.57 -16.28 -11.46
C ILE A 58 16.29 -16.10 -12.78
N VAL A 59 17.26 -16.96 -13.05
CA VAL A 59 17.90 -17.03 -14.36
C VAL A 59 17.12 -18.04 -15.18
N VAL A 60 16.53 -17.60 -16.29
CA VAL A 60 15.78 -18.44 -17.22
C VAL A 60 16.55 -18.49 -18.52
N GLU A 61 16.82 -19.69 -19.02
CA GLU A 61 17.39 -19.89 -20.35
C GLU A 61 16.29 -19.66 -21.41
N ASN A 62 16.57 -18.79 -22.38
CA ASN A 62 15.72 -18.58 -23.55
C ASN A 62 15.95 -19.67 -24.61
N GLU A 63 15.13 -19.69 -25.68
CA GLU A 63 15.28 -20.58 -26.84
C GLU A 63 16.67 -20.47 -27.52
N ASP A 64 17.32 -19.31 -27.39
CA ASP A 64 18.67 -19.03 -27.90
C ASP A 64 19.80 -19.36 -26.88
N ASN A 65 19.50 -20.07 -25.79
CA ASN A 65 20.41 -20.37 -24.65
C ASN A 65 20.98 -19.12 -23.94
N GLU A 66 20.37 -17.95 -24.12
CA GLU A 66 20.73 -16.75 -23.38
C GLU A 66 20.12 -16.80 -21.96
N LEU A 67 20.94 -16.50 -20.95
CA LEU A 67 20.53 -16.44 -19.55
C LEU A 67 19.84 -15.10 -19.26
N ILE A 68 18.51 -15.07 -19.28
CA ILE A 68 17.72 -13.87 -18.98
C ILE A 68 17.37 -13.82 -17.49
N LEU A 69 17.77 -12.73 -16.84
CA LEU A 69 17.39 -12.44 -15.46
C LEU A 69 15.92 -12.01 -15.39
N THR A 70 15.03 -12.92 -14.99
CA THR A 70 13.59 -12.64 -14.90
C THR A 70 13.19 -12.33 -13.46
N ARG A 71 12.39 -11.27 -13.28
CA ARG A 71 11.91 -10.84 -11.97
C ARG A 71 10.71 -11.66 -11.55
N LEU A 72 10.84 -12.45 -10.47
CA LEU A 72 9.73 -13.21 -9.90
C LEU A 72 8.82 -12.27 -9.09
N VAL A 73 7.51 -12.35 -9.32
CA VAL A 73 6.50 -11.71 -8.47
C VAL A 73 6.01 -12.73 -7.45
N MET A 74 6.46 -12.61 -6.20
CA MET A 74 6.13 -13.57 -5.13
C MET A 74 4.80 -13.27 -4.43
N GLY A 75 4.20 -12.11 -4.68
CA GLY A 75 2.94 -11.70 -4.09
C GLY A 75 2.54 -10.31 -4.55
N TRP A 76 1.37 -9.86 -4.10
CA TRP A 76 0.82 -8.55 -4.44
C TRP A 76 0.49 -7.79 -3.17
N HIS A 77 0.62 -6.46 -3.23
CA HIS A 77 0.13 -5.53 -2.23
C HIS A 77 -1.00 -4.72 -2.83
N VAL A 78 -2.13 -4.69 -2.12
CA VAL A 78 -3.16 -3.68 -2.36
C VAL A 78 -2.78 -2.42 -1.59
N CYS A 79 -2.62 -1.32 -2.31
CA CYS A 79 -2.29 0.00 -1.79
C CYS A 79 -3.42 0.97 -2.15
N ILE A 80 -3.79 1.84 -1.23
CA ILE A 80 -4.81 2.86 -1.45
C ILE A 80 -4.10 4.20 -1.56
N ASP A 81 -4.38 4.95 -2.63
CA ASP A 81 -3.71 6.22 -2.92
C ASP A 81 -4.32 7.37 -2.11
N TYR A 82 -3.89 7.50 -0.86
CA TYR A 82 -4.38 8.53 0.06
C TYR A 82 -3.84 9.95 -0.21
N HIS A 83 -3.11 10.22 -1.30
CA HIS A 83 -2.45 11.51 -1.48
C HIS A 83 -3.41 12.72 -1.31
N LYS A 84 -4.56 12.70 -1.99
CA LYS A 84 -5.56 13.79 -1.86
C LYS A 84 -6.21 13.84 -0.48
N LEU A 85 -6.39 12.69 0.17
CA LEU A 85 -6.95 12.65 1.52
C LEU A 85 -5.95 13.23 2.53
N ASN A 86 -4.67 12.87 2.40
CA ASN A 86 -3.59 13.32 3.27
C ASN A 86 -3.37 14.84 3.18
N GLU A 87 -3.59 15.44 2.00
CA GLU A 87 -3.58 16.90 1.82
C GLU A 87 -4.73 17.58 2.56
N ALA A 88 -5.91 16.96 2.60
CA ALA A 88 -7.10 17.48 3.30
C ALA A 88 -7.05 17.31 4.83
N THR A 89 -6.22 16.40 5.33
CA THR A 89 -6.11 16.11 6.76
C THR A 89 -5.07 16.99 7.43
N HIS A 90 -5.40 17.53 8.60
CA HIS A 90 -4.44 18.25 9.42
C HIS A 90 -3.35 17.29 9.92
N LYS A 91 -2.08 17.67 9.75
CA LYS A 91 -0.94 16.88 10.22
C LYS A 91 -0.81 17.03 11.72
N ASP A 92 -0.98 15.93 12.43
CA ASP A 92 -0.67 15.88 13.86
C ASP A 92 0.85 15.80 14.06
N HIS A 93 1.40 16.73 14.84
CA HIS A 93 2.84 16.80 15.10
C HIS A 93 3.16 16.12 16.43
N PHE A 94 3.08 14.79 16.45
CA PHE A 94 3.44 14.00 17.63
C PHE A 94 4.95 14.11 17.90
N PRO A 95 5.38 14.56 19.10
CA PRO A 95 6.79 14.72 19.42
C PRO A 95 7.45 13.35 19.65
N LEU A 96 7.99 12.77 18.59
CA LEU A 96 8.83 11.58 18.70
C LEU A 96 10.18 11.96 19.32
N PRO A 97 10.74 11.13 20.24
CA PRO A 97 12.06 11.36 20.78
C PRO A 97 13.10 11.33 19.65
N PHE A 98 14.12 12.16 19.77
CA PHE A 98 15.24 12.12 18.85
C PHE A 98 15.94 10.76 18.93
N MET A 99 16.52 10.32 17.80
CA MET A 99 17.18 9.01 17.71
C MET A 99 18.22 8.81 18.82
N ASP A 100 18.99 9.85 19.15
CA ASP A 100 20.03 9.80 20.18
C ASP A 100 19.46 9.49 21.57
N GLN A 101 18.29 10.05 21.90
CA GLN A 101 17.60 9.78 23.17
C GLN A 101 17.11 8.33 23.27
N MET A 102 16.73 7.72 22.15
CA MET A 102 16.37 6.31 22.09
C MET A 102 17.60 5.41 22.25
N LEU A 103 18.69 5.76 21.57
CA LEU A 103 19.97 5.02 21.61
C LEU A 103 20.59 5.03 23.01
N GLU A 104 20.62 6.18 23.69
CA GLU A 104 21.12 6.28 25.07
C GLU A 104 20.33 5.42 26.05
N ARG A 105 19.00 5.32 25.87
CA ARG A 105 18.15 4.46 26.71
C ARG A 105 18.44 2.98 26.48
N LEU A 106 18.67 2.56 25.24
CA LEU A 106 19.00 1.18 24.91
C LEU A 106 20.38 0.78 25.44
N ALA A 107 21.37 1.66 25.32
CA ALA A 107 22.74 1.40 25.78
C ALA A 107 22.88 1.30 27.31
N ARG A 108 21.90 1.82 28.07
CA ARG A 108 21.87 1.75 29.54
C ARG A 108 21.22 0.50 30.10
N ASN A 109 20.66 -0.37 29.26
CA ASN A 109 20.20 -1.69 29.69
C ASN A 109 21.37 -2.69 29.62
N GLN A 110 21.71 -3.30 30.75
CA GLN A 110 22.60 -4.47 30.76
C GLN A 110 21.82 -5.68 30.25
N TYR A 111 22.48 -6.52 29.44
CA TYR A 111 21.92 -7.74 28.84
C TYR A 111 21.35 -8.72 29.87
#